data_AF-A0A438C0X6-F1
#
_entry.id   AF-A0A438C0X6-F1
#
_cell.length_a   1.000
_cell.length_b   1.000
_cell.length_c   1.000
_cell.angle_alpha   90.00
_cell.angle_beta   90.00
_cell.angle_gamma   90.00
#
_symmetry.space_group_name_H-M   'P 1'
#
loop_
_entity.id
_entity.type
_entity.pdbx_description
1 polymer ?
#
loop_
_entity_poly.entity_id
_entity_poly.type
_entity_poly.pdbx_seq_one_letter_code
_entity_poly.pdbx_strand_id
1 'polypeptide(L)'
;MLYGLIVAAIHNHSNMAFVKAFVAKLLREFSSGDSARRVLDRAFEASLKTVKRSLEEYSSPDFRGDHNETEAIQRLNLHTAMTNGRHLLWLIERMIELKVADKAVREWSEQSTFTADLQRAFRDDAWRNIVPGLPVVVLRCTCKLANAVASGSILAARPIVDWMLHILPYHILHINEVWYHGHPIGVPSTYRVQGRNP
;
A
#
# COMPACT_ATOMS: atom_id res chain seq x y z
N MET A 1 -2.93 24.56 -6.11
CA MET A 1 -4.04 24.49 -5.13
C MET A 1 -4.45 23.04 -4.81
N LEU A 2 -4.98 22.26 -5.77
CA LEU A 2 -5.52 20.90 -5.52
C LEU A 2 -4.52 19.92 -4.88
N TYR A 3 -3.25 19.94 -5.30
CA TYR A 3 -2.19 19.15 -4.66
C TYR A 3 -1.99 19.49 -3.17
N GLY A 4 -2.08 20.78 -2.80
CA GLY A 4 -1.98 21.22 -1.41
C GLY A 4 -3.12 20.69 -0.53
N LEU A 5 -4.34 20.58 -1.09
CA LEU A 5 -5.48 19.97 -0.40
C LEU A 5 -5.27 18.47 -0.19
N ILE A 6 -4.69 17.77 -1.15
CA ILE A 6 -4.32 16.35 -0.99
C ILE A 6 -3.27 16.19 0.11
N VAL A 7 -2.21 17.01 0.08
CA VAL A 7 -1.16 17.00 1.11
C VAL A 7 -1.76 17.26 2.50
N ALA A 8 -2.65 18.24 2.63
CA ALA A 8 -3.33 18.53 3.89
C ALA A 8 -4.27 17.39 4.33
N ALA A 9 -4.95 16.71 3.40
CA ALA A 9 -5.84 15.60 3.71
C ALA A 9 -5.09 14.34 4.15
N ILE A 10 -3.88 14.11 3.64
CA ILE A 10 -3.10 12.93 4.00
C ILE A 10 -2.28 13.16 5.29
N HIS A 11 -1.62 14.31 5.47
CA HIS A 11 -0.70 14.54 6.60
C HIS A 11 -1.35 14.97 7.92
N ASN A 12 -2.64 15.35 7.94
CA ASN A 12 -3.29 15.76 9.19
C ASN A 12 -3.79 14.56 10.00
N HIS A 13 -3.31 14.44 11.24
CA HIS A 13 -3.63 13.33 12.14
C HIS A 13 -4.91 13.57 12.99
N SER A 14 -5.70 12.49 13.08
CA SER A 14 -6.92 12.26 13.88
C SER A 14 -8.17 13.10 13.54
N ASN A 15 -9.24 12.40 13.18
CA ASN A 15 -10.62 12.88 13.04
C ASN A 15 -10.94 13.92 11.94
N MET A 16 -10.34 13.75 10.75
CA MET A 16 -10.62 14.59 9.57
C MET A 16 -11.20 13.76 8.41
N ALA A 17 -12.05 12.78 8.71
CA ALA A 17 -12.83 12.05 7.70
C ALA A 17 -13.61 13.03 6.80
N PHE A 18 -14.07 14.14 7.38
CA PHE A 18 -14.72 15.24 6.67
C PHE A 18 -13.79 15.90 5.63
N VAL A 19 -12.54 16.21 5.96
CA VAL A 19 -11.59 16.81 4.98
C VAL A 19 -11.27 15.81 3.87
N LYS A 20 -11.05 14.54 4.22
CA LYS A 20 -10.84 13.48 3.21
C LYS A 20 -12.06 13.32 2.28
N ALA A 21 -13.27 13.36 2.84
CA ALA A 21 -14.51 13.30 2.07
C ALA A 21 -14.71 14.56 1.21
N PHE A 22 -14.38 15.74 1.75
CA PHE A 22 -14.44 17.00 1.02
C PHE A 22 -13.46 17.02 -0.15
N VAL A 23 -12.21 16.61 0.06
CA VAL A 23 -11.23 16.49 -1.04
C VAL A 23 -11.67 15.44 -2.06
N ALA A 24 -12.25 14.31 -1.63
CA ALA A 24 -12.81 13.32 -2.54
C ALA A 24 -13.94 13.91 -3.41
N LYS A 25 -14.85 14.68 -2.78
CA LYS A 25 -15.92 15.39 -3.48
C LYS A 25 -15.37 16.41 -4.48
N LEU A 26 -14.36 17.20 -4.08
CA LEU A 26 -13.71 18.18 -4.95
C LEU A 26 -13.06 17.54 -6.18
N LEU A 27 -12.35 16.42 -5.98
CA LEU A 27 -11.75 15.67 -7.07
C LEU A 27 -12.80 15.17 -8.07
N ARG A 28 -13.94 14.68 -7.56
CA ARG A 28 -15.03 14.16 -8.41
C ARG A 28 -15.80 15.26 -9.16
N GLU A 29 -16.09 16.38 -8.50
CA GLU A 29 -17.06 17.36 -9.01
C GLU A 29 -16.41 18.55 -9.72
N PHE A 30 -15.17 18.88 -9.40
CA PHE A 30 -14.57 20.16 -9.84
C PHE A 30 -13.23 20.01 -10.56
N SER A 31 -12.68 18.80 -10.66
CA SER A 31 -11.42 18.58 -11.39
C SER A 31 -11.68 17.90 -12.73
N SER A 32 -10.99 18.35 -13.78
CA SER A 32 -10.90 17.54 -14.99
C SER A 32 -10.18 16.23 -14.67
N GLY A 33 -10.56 15.14 -15.34
CA GLY A 33 -9.94 13.82 -15.14
C GLY A 33 -8.41 13.87 -15.19
N ASP A 34 -7.84 14.66 -16.11
CA ASP A 34 -6.39 14.86 -16.25
C ASP A 34 -5.76 15.65 -15.11
N SER A 35 -6.46 16.67 -14.58
CA SER A 35 -5.95 17.43 -13.45
C SER A 35 -5.96 16.60 -12.17
N ALA A 36 -7.04 15.85 -11.91
CA ALA A 36 -7.12 14.89 -10.80
C ALA A 36 -6.04 13.83 -10.90
N ARG A 37 -5.90 13.20 -12.08
CA ARG A 37 -4.87 12.20 -12.38
C ARG A 37 -3.47 12.71 -12.02
N ARG A 38 -3.06 13.86 -12.55
CA ARG A 38 -1.72 14.43 -12.30
C ARG A 38 -1.41 14.67 -10.83
N VAL A 39 -2.36 15.22 -10.06
CA VAL A 39 -2.12 15.50 -8.63
C VAL A 39 -2.14 14.25 -7.76
N LEU A 40 -2.98 13.27 -8.11
CA LEU A 40 -3.03 11.98 -7.42
C LEU A 40 -1.78 11.15 -7.72
N ASP A 41 -1.34 11.10 -8.98
CA ASP A 41 -0.09 10.44 -9.38
C ASP A 41 1.11 11.01 -8.63
N ARG A 42 1.20 12.35 -8.52
CA ARG A 42 2.27 13.02 -7.78
C ARG A 42 2.25 12.66 -6.29
N ALA A 43 1.07 12.66 -5.67
CA ALA A 43 0.94 12.34 -4.24
C ALA A 43 1.21 10.86 -3.96
N PHE A 44 0.75 9.97 -4.85
CA PHE A 44 0.99 8.54 -4.80
C PHE A 44 2.49 8.24 -4.90
N GLU A 45 3.17 8.79 -5.91
CA GLU A 45 4.60 8.57 -6.13
C GLU A 45 5.43 9.05 -4.94
N ALA A 46 5.13 10.24 -4.41
CA ALA A 46 5.80 10.77 -3.23
C ALA A 46 5.61 9.84 -2.00
N SER A 47 4.39 9.39 -1.74
CA SER A 47 4.09 8.51 -0.60
C SER A 47 4.73 7.13 -0.78
N LEU A 48 4.69 6.57 -1.99
CA LEU A 48 5.26 5.27 -2.32
C LEU A 48 6.78 5.29 -2.18
N LYS A 49 7.43 6.36 -2.67
CA LYS A 49 8.86 6.57 -2.50
C LYS A 49 9.25 6.60 -1.02
N THR A 50 8.47 7.29 -0.18
CA THR A 50 8.72 7.33 1.26
C THR A 50 8.56 5.95 1.91
N VAL A 51 7.51 5.19 1.56
CA VAL A 51 7.32 3.83 2.08
C VAL A 51 8.49 2.93 1.69
N LYS A 52 8.90 2.93 0.42
CA LYS A 52 10.04 2.13 -0.07
C LYS A 52 11.31 2.44 0.70
N ARG A 53 11.70 3.72 0.74
CA ARG A 53 12.91 4.16 1.42
C ARG A 53 12.89 3.78 2.90
N SER A 54 11.78 4.05 3.59
CA SER A 54 11.68 3.75 5.02
C SER A 54 11.79 2.24 5.28
N LEU A 55 11.28 1.40 4.37
CA LEU A 55 11.36 -0.05 4.50
C LEU A 55 12.76 -0.58 4.16
N GLU A 56 13.41 -0.01 3.15
CA GLU A 56 14.80 -0.27 2.79
C GLU A 56 15.71 0.05 3.99
N GLU A 57 15.61 1.26 4.55
CA GLU A 57 16.41 1.71 5.71
C GLU A 57 16.09 0.91 6.99
N TYR A 58 14.86 0.40 7.15
CA TYR A 58 14.54 -0.52 8.25
C TYR A 58 15.17 -1.90 8.05
N SER A 59 15.06 -2.46 6.86
CA SER A 59 15.40 -3.85 6.56
C SER A 59 16.90 -4.07 6.27
N SER A 60 17.59 -3.05 5.79
CA SER A 60 19.03 -3.04 5.53
C SER A 60 19.68 -1.77 6.09
N PRO A 61 19.70 -1.62 7.43
CA PRO A 61 20.23 -0.43 8.08
C PRO A 61 21.72 -0.25 7.79
N ASP A 62 22.11 0.87 7.17
CA ASP A 62 23.52 1.28 7.02
C ASP A 62 23.91 2.20 8.19
N PHE A 63 23.93 1.66 9.41
CA PHE A 63 24.26 2.43 10.60
C PHE A 63 25.61 2.00 11.19
N ARG A 64 26.45 3.00 11.51
CA ARG A 64 27.63 2.89 12.38
C ARG A 64 27.37 3.59 13.71
N GLY A 65 26.21 3.34 14.33
CA GLY A 65 25.77 3.92 15.61
C GLY A 65 25.73 2.90 16.74
N ASP A 66 25.40 3.35 17.96
CA ASP A 66 25.14 2.44 19.07
C ASP A 66 23.80 1.69 18.89
N HIS A 67 23.58 0.64 19.69
CA HIS A 67 22.40 -0.21 19.58
C HIS A 67 21.07 0.54 19.78
N ASN A 68 21.03 1.50 20.71
CA ASN A 68 19.81 2.24 21.03
C ASN A 68 19.46 3.23 19.93
N GLU A 69 20.47 3.90 19.37
CA GLU A 69 20.31 4.79 18.21
C GLU A 69 19.77 4.01 17.00
N THR A 70 20.35 2.83 16.74
CA THR A 70 19.92 1.95 15.66
C THR A 70 18.45 1.53 15.81
N GLU A 71 18.04 1.11 17.02
CA GLU A 71 16.65 0.70 17.29
C GLU A 71 15.67 1.89 17.17
N ALA A 72 16.06 3.07 17.63
CA ALA A 72 15.25 4.29 17.52
C ALA A 72 15.01 4.68 16.05
N ILE A 73 16.04 4.61 15.21
CA ILE A 73 15.93 4.91 13.78
C ILE A 73 15.06 3.85 13.07
N GLN A 74 15.25 2.57 13.38
CA GLN A 74 14.40 1.50 12.83
C GLN A 74 12.92 1.69 13.19
N ARG A 75 12.61 2.07 14.44
CA ARG A 75 11.25 2.42 14.86
C ARG A 75 10.70 3.59 14.06
N LEU A 76 11.47 4.66 13.91
CA LEU A 76 11.08 5.85 13.15
C LEU A 76 10.73 5.48 11.70
N ASN A 77 11.57 4.65 11.08
CA ASN A 77 11.40 4.19 9.70
C ASN A 77 10.12 3.36 9.55
N LEU A 78 9.85 2.43 10.45
CA LEU A 78 8.61 1.66 10.44
C LEU A 78 7.35 2.52 10.67
N HIS A 79 7.39 3.49 11.59
CA HIS A 79 6.29 4.43 11.78
C HIS A 79 6.06 5.31 10.55
N THR A 80 7.13 5.76 9.90
CA THR A 80 7.08 6.56 8.67
C THR A 80 6.48 5.74 7.53
N ALA A 81 6.89 4.47 7.37
CA ALA A 81 6.30 3.53 6.42
C ALA A 81 4.80 3.32 6.70
N MET A 82 4.40 3.14 7.96
CA MET A 82 2.99 2.94 8.34
C MET A 82 2.12 4.16 8.01
N THR A 83 2.58 5.36 8.35
CA THR A 83 1.85 6.61 8.07
C THR A 83 1.68 6.80 6.56
N ASN A 84 2.74 6.65 5.78
CA ASN A 84 2.66 6.78 4.32
C ASN A 84 1.90 5.62 3.66
N GLY A 85 1.93 4.41 4.24
CA GLY A 85 1.07 3.30 3.81
C GLY A 85 -0.41 3.64 3.92
N ARG A 86 -0.83 4.30 5.01
CA ARG A 86 -2.22 4.78 5.15
C ARG A 86 -2.55 5.88 4.14
N HIS A 87 -1.60 6.74 3.79
CA HIS A 87 -1.77 7.74 2.72
C HIS A 87 -1.99 7.04 1.37
N LEU A 88 -1.16 6.04 1.05
CA LEU A 88 -1.27 5.25 -0.18
C LEU A 88 -2.63 4.57 -0.27
N LEU A 89 -3.10 3.94 0.82
CA LEU A 89 -4.40 3.28 0.83
C LEU A 89 -5.52 4.26 0.46
N TRP A 90 -5.51 5.45 1.05
CA TRP A 90 -6.51 6.48 0.74
C TRP A 90 -6.37 7.01 -0.70
N LEU A 91 -5.14 7.25 -1.17
CA LEU A 91 -4.89 7.72 -2.54
C LEU A 91 -5.36 6.69 -3.57
N ILE A 92 -5.04 5.41 -3.38
CA ILE A 92 -5.47 4.31 -4.25
C ILE A 92 -7.00 4.25 -4.34
N GLU A 93 -7.72 4.38 -3.22
CA GLU A 93 -9.18 4.43 -3.24
C GLU A 93 -9.72 5.55 -4.13
N ARG A 94 -9.15 6.74 -4.04
CA ARG A 94 -9.55 7.88 -4.88
C ARG A 94 -9.18 7.68 -6.35
N MET A 95 -8.00 7.14 -6.62
CA MET A 95 -7.55 6.85 -7.98
C MET A 95 -8.44 5.79 -8.66
N ILE A 96 -8.88 4.77 -7.92
CA ILE A 96 -9.82 3.75 -8.41
C ILE A 96 -11.19 4.37 -8.67
N GLU A 97 -11.74 5.15 -7.73
CA GLU A 97 -13.03 5.83 -7.90
C GLU A 97 -13.10 6.71 -9.14
N LEU A 98 -12.00 7.38 -9.46
CA LEU A 98 -11.87 8.27 -10.62
C LEU A 98 -11.39 7.54 -11.88
N LYS A 99 -11.10 6.24 -11.81
CA LYS A 99 -10.57 5.43 -12.91
C LYS A 99 -9.25 5.97 -13.50
N VAL A 100 -8.34 6.39 -12.62
CA VAL A 100 -7.02 6.97 -12.97
C VAL A 100 -5.85 6.25 -12.30
N ALA A 101 -6.05 5.00 -11.85
CA ALA A 101 -5.03 4.23 -11.12
C ALA A 101 -4.03 3.47 -12.01
N ASP A 102 -4.01 3.70 -13.33
CA ASP A 102 -3.14 2.95 -14.27
C ASP A 102 -1.66 3.03 -13.87
N LYS A 103 -1.19 4.23 -13.52
CA LYS A 103 0.19 4.45 -13.03
C LYS A 103 0.41 3.74 -11.70
N ALA A 104 -0.52 3.86 -10.76
CA ALA A 104 -0.40 3.21 -9.45
C ALA A 104 -0.27 1.69 -9.57
N VAL A 105 -1.07 1.07 -10.45
CA VAL A 105 -0.98 -0.37 -10.73
C VAL A 105 0.39 -0.74 -11.27
N ARG A 106 0.89 -0.03 -12.30
CA ARG A 106 2.21 -0.28 -12.89
C ARG A 106 3.31 -0.15 -11.84
N GLU A 107 3.39 1.01 -11.20
CA GLU A 107 4.41 1.30 -10.19
C GLU A 107 4.36 0.28 -9.06
N TRP A 108 3.18 -0.12 -8.58
CA TRP A 108 3.03 -1.11 -7.50
C TRP A 108 3.50 -2.52 -7.92
N SER A 109 3.31 -2.90 -9.18
CA SER A 109 3.70 -4.22 -9.72
C SER A 109 5.18 -4.36 -10.08
N GLU A 110 5.85 -3.27 -10.47
CA GLU A 110 7.25 -3.28 -10.93
C GLU A 110 8.24 -3.13 -9.78
N GLN A 111 8.20 -4.00 -8.75
CA GLN A 111 9.02 -3.79 -7.54
C GLN A 111 9.64 -5.05 -6.91
N SER A 112 10.64 -5.63 -7.59
CA SER A 112 11.43 -6.73 -7.04
C SER A 112 12.16 -6.35 -5.73
N THR A 113 12.74 -5.15 -5.67
CA THR A 113 13.45 -4.66 -4.48
C THR A 113 12.52 -4.42 -3.30
N PHE A 114 11.40 -3.71 -3.51
CA PHE A 114 10.41 -3.49 -2.47
C PHE A 114 9.84 -4.79 -1.92
N THR A 115 9.61 -5.79 -2.77
CA THR A 115 9.15 -7.12 -2.36
C THR A 115 10.19 -7.81 -1.47
N ALA A 116 11.47 -7.73 -1.85
CA ALA A 116 12.57 -8.27 -1.05
C ALA A 116 12.69 -7.55 0.30
N ASP A 117 12.50 -6.23 0.34
CA ASP A 117 12.53 -5.44 1.57
C ASP A 117 11.36 -5.76 2.50
N LEU A 118 10.15 -5.97 1.95
CA LEU A 118 8.99 -6.46 2.72
C LEU A 118 9.27 -7.85 3.29
N GLN A 119 9.81 -8.77 2.49
CA GLN A 119 10.17 -10.10 2.94
C GLN A 119 11.23 -10.08 4.03
N ARG A 120 12.23 -9.19 3.93
CA ARG A 120 13.28 -9.04 4.94
C ARG A 120 12.72 -8.40 6.21
N ALA A 121 11.96 -7.31 6.08
CA ALA A 121 11.37 -6.58 7.19
C ALA A 121 10.39 -7.42 8.03
N PHE A 122 9.69 -8.36 7.40
CA PHE A 122 8.72 -9.24 8.07
C PHE A 122 9.23 -10.67 8.27
N ARG A 123 10.54 -10.90 8.11
CA ARG A 123 11.17 -12.21 8.36
C ARG A 123 11.21 -12.52 9.85
N ASP A 124 11.51 -11.51 10.67
CA ASP A 124 11.44 -11.60 12.13
C ASP A 124 10.13 -11.02 12.65
N ASP A 125 9.94 -11.08 13.97
CA ASP A 125 8.75 -10.60 14.65
C ASP A 125 8.94 -9.25 15.35
N ALA A 126 10.08 -8.58 15.17
CA ALA A 126 10.40 -7.34 15.89
C ALA A 126 9.41 -6.21 15.53
N TRP A 127 8.99 -6.14 14.27
CA TRP A 127 8.02 -5.16 13.77
C TRP A 127 6.65 -5.27 14.44
N ARG A 128 6.26 -6.43 15.01
CA ARG A 128 4.98 -6.64 15.73
C ARG A 128 4.82 -5.68 16.89
N ASN A 129 5.93 -5.41 17.56
CA ASN A 129 5.99 -4.55 18.74
C ASN A 129 6.08 -3.06 18.39
N ILE A 130 6.26 -2.72 17.11
CA ILE A 130 6.47 -1.34 16.64
C ILE A 130 5.22 -0.85 15.87
N VAL A 131 4.86 -1.55 14.79
CA VAL A 131 3.73 -1.19 13.90
C VAL A 131 2.96 -2.44 13.45
N PRO A 132 2.17 -3.07 14.33
CA PRO A 132 1.48 -4.33 14.01
C PRO A 132 0.54 -4.24 12.80
N GLY A 133 0.08 -3.03 12.44
CA GLY A 133 -0.86 -2.82 11.33
C GLY A 133 -0.25 -2.55 9.95
N LEU A 134 1.07 -2.31 9.83
CA LEU A 134 1.70 -2.00 8.53
C LEU A 134 1.46 -3.09 7.45
N PRO A 135 1.64 -4.38 7.75
CA PRO A 135 1.36 -5.48 6.84
C PRO A 135 -0.08 -5.49 6.32
N VAL A 136 -1.06 -5.26 7.20
CA VAL A 136 -2.49 -5.18 6.83
C VAL A 136 -2.73 -4.03 5.86
N VAL A 137 -2.05 -2.89 6.04
CA VAL A 137 -2.17 -1.74 5.14
C VAL A 137 -1.59 -2.06 3.77
N VAL A 138 -0.39 -2.65 3.70
CA VAL A 138 0.23 -3.08 2.43
C VAL A 138 -0.69 -4.07 1.70
N LEU A 139 -1.21 -5.07 2.41
CA LEU A 139 -2.14 -6.05 1.88
C LEU A 139 -3.39 -5.38 1.29
N ARG A 140 -4.01 -4.43 2.01
CA ARG A 140 -5.20 -3.72 1.53
C ARG A 140 -4.93 -2.89 0.28
N CYS A 141 -3.79 -2.23 0.18
CA CYS A 141 -3.38 -1.52 -1.05
C CYS A 141 -3.30 -2.50 -2.22
N THR A 142 -2.58 -3.60 -2.02
CA THR A 142 -2.39 -4.64 -3.03
C THR A 142 -3.72 -5.24 -3.50
N CYS A 143 -4.60 -5.66 -2.57
CA CYS A 143 -5.90 -6.23 -2.90
C CYS A 143 -6.81 -5.25 -3.64
N LYS A 144 -6.81 -3.96 -3.29
CA LYS A 144 -7.62 -2.95 -3.98
C LYS A 144 -7.18 -2.76 -5.44
N LEU A 145 -5.87 -2.66 -5.67
CA LEU A 145 -5.33 -2.54 -7.03
C LEU A 145 -5.61 -3.79 -7.85
N ALA A 146 -5.36 -4.99 -7.29
CA ALA A 146 -5.63 -6.25 -7.96
C ALA A 146 -7.12 -6.41 -8.32
N ASN A 147 -8.03 -6.10 -7.39
CA ASN A 147 -9.47 -6.15 -7.65
C ASN A 147 -9.91 -5.13 -8.72
N ALA A 148 -9.33 -3.92 -8.73
CA ALA A 148 -9.64 -2.91 -9.73
C ALA A 148 -9.20 -3.34 -11.14
N VAL A 149 -8.07 -4.03 -11.25
CA VAL A 149 -7.60 -4.63 -12.50
C VAL A 149 -8.48 -5.81 -12.91
N ALA A 150 -8.76 -6.75 -12.00
CA ALA A 150 -9.55 -7.95 -12.26
C ALA A 150 -11.00 -7.63 -12.70
N SER A 151 -11.58 -6.55 -12.15
CA SER A 151 -12.92 -6.08 -12.52
C SER A 151 -12.95 -5.24 -13.81
N GLY A 152 -11.79 -4.97 -14.42
CA GLY A 152 -11.68 -4.10 -15.61
C GLY A 152 -11.95 -2.62 -15.31
N SER A 153 -11.97 -2.21 -14.04
CA SER A 153 -12.13 -0.81 -13.64
C SER A 153 -10.90 0.03 -14.00
N ILE A 154 -9.72 -0.60 -14.00
CA ILE A 154 -8.42 -0.02 -14.35
C ILE A 154 -7.74 -0.90 -15.38
N LEU A 155 -7.13 -0.30 -16.40
CA LEU A 155 -6.42 -1.02 -17.44
C LEU A 155 -4.97 -1.28 -17.00
N ALA A 156 -4.52 -2.51 -17.21
CA ALA A 156 -3.14 -2.90 -16.95
C ALA A 156 -2.63 -3.77 -18.11
N ALA A 157 -1.33 -3.71 -18.37
CA ALA A 157 -0.71 -4.61 -19.34
C ALA A 157 -0.85 -6.06 -18.84
N ARG A 158 -1.03 -7.03 -19.75
CA ARG A 158 -1.19 -8.45 -19.41
C ARG A 158 -0.15 -8.99 -18.41
N PRO A 159 1.15 -8.67 -18.51
CA PRO A 159 2.14 -9.13 -17.52
C PRO A 159 1.84 -8.67 -16.08
N ILE A 160 1.27 -7.47 -15.94
CA ILE A 160 0.90 -6.91 -14.63
C ILE A 160 -0.34 -7.61 -14.07
N VAL A 161 -1.30 -7.93 -14.95
CA VAL A 161 -2.48 -8.74 -14.59
C VAL A 161 -2.03 -10.12 -14.11
N ASP A 162 -1.13 -10.77 -14.83
CA ASP A 162 -0.61 -12.09 -14.46
C ASP A 162 0.13 -12.03 -13.12
N TRP A 163 0.96 -11.01 -12.89
CA TRP A 163 1.62 -10.80 -11.59
C TRP A 163 0.60 -10.59 -10.46
N MET A 164 -0.41 -9.72 -10.66
CA MET A 164 -1.42 -9.43 -9.64
C MET A 164 -2.38 -10.58 -9.36
N LEU A 165 -2.57 -11.50 -10.29
CA LEU A 165 -3.47 -12.65 -10.09
C LEU A 165 -2.74 -13.90 -9.62
N HIS A 166 -1.47 -14.08 -10.01
CA HIS A 166 -0.71 -15.30 -9.71
C HIS A 166 0.31 -15.14 -8.58
N ILE A 167 0.94 -13.97 -8.41
CA ILE A 167 2.00 -13.78 -7.41
C ILE A 167 1.42 -13.25 -6.08
N LEU A 168 0.32 -12.49 -6.15
CA LEU A 168 -0.43 -12.02 -4.98
C LEU A 168 -0.89 -13.15 -4.05
N PRO A 169 -1.52 -14.24 -4.53
CA PRO A 169 -1.95 -15.32 -3.65
C PRO A 169 -0.79 -15.97 -2.92
N TYR A 170 0.37 -16.13 -3.55
CA TYR A 170 1.55 -16.71 -2.90
C TYR A 170 2.18 -15.76 -1.88
N HIS A 171 2.29 -14.47 -2.18
CA HIS A 171 2.74 -13.50 -1.17
C HIS A 171 1.71 -13.35 -0.06
N ILE A 172 0.41 -13.31 -0.36
CA ILE A 172 -0.66 -13.24 0.63
C ILE A 172 -0.73 -14.51 1.47
N LEU A 173 -0.50 -15.71 0.91
CA LEU A 173 -0.47 -16.98 1.64
C LEU A 173 0.79 -17.11 2.49
N HIS A 174 1.97 -16.71 1.98
CA HIS A 174 3.21 -16.75 2.75
C HIS A 174 3.28 -15.63 3.81
N ILE A 175 2.65 -14.48 3.53
CA ILE A 175 2.31 -13.47 4.52
C ILE A 175 1.37 -14.18 5.50
N ASN A 176 0.18 -14.62 5.10
CA ASN A 176 -0.83 -15.21 5.97
C ASN A 176 -0.36 -16.38 6.84
N GLU A 177 0.47 -17.30 6.36
CA GLU A 177 1.06 -18.38 7.17
C GLU A 177 1.98 -17.86 8.27
N VAL A 178 2.65 -16.72 8.05
CA VAL A 178 3.36 -15.95 9.08
C VAL A 178 2.41 -15.17 10.00
N TRP A 179 1.15 -14.90 9.61
CA TRP A 179 0.14 -14.13 10.39
C TRP A 179 -0.96 -14.96 11.06
N TYR A 180 -1.18 -16.22 10.68
CA TYR A 180 -2.36 -17.00 11.08
C TYR A 180 -2.29 -17.60 12.50
N HIS A 181 -1.18 -17.44 13.23
CA HIS A 181 -1.08 -17.89 14.62
C HIS A 181 -1.85 -17.00 15.65
N GLY A 182 -2.74 -16.10 15.22
CA GLY A 182 -3.53 -15.26 16.13
C GLY A 182 -4.86 -14.77 15.56
N HIS A 183 -5.87 -15.65 15.54
CA HIS A 183 -7.31 -15.41 15.35
C HIS A 183 -7.86 -14.91 13.98
N PRO A 184 -9.10 -15.32 13.62
CA PRO A 184 -9.61 -15.23 12.25
C PRO A 184 -10.39 -13.93 11.99
N ILE A 185 -10.05 -13.23 10.92
CA ILE A 185 -10.98 -12.31 10.25
C ILE A 185 -11.27 -12.91 8.88
N GLY A 186 -12.55 -13.15 8.62
CA GLY A 186 -13.05 -13.91 7.47
C GLY A 186 -12.57 -13.35 6.13
N VAL A 187 -11.93 -14.21 5.35
CA VAL A 187 -11.68 -13.99 3.93
C VAL A 187 -13.04 -14.00 3.20
N PRO A 188 -13.33 -13.04 2.32
CA PRO A 188 -14.52 -13.10 1.46
C PRO A 188 -14.53 -14.40 0.64
N SER A 189 -15.69 -15.06 0.61
CA SER A 189 -15.90 -16.42 0.08
C SER A 189 -15.65 -16.61 -1.44
N THR A 190 -15.00 -15.65 -2.11
CA THR A 190 -14.82 -15.64 -3.58
C THR A 190 -13.55 -16.33 -4.07
N TYR A 191 -12.67 -16.78 -3.16
CA TYR A 191 -11.41 -17.47 -3.51
C TYR A 191 -11.38 -18.96 -3.11
N ARG A 192 -12.54 -19.63 -3.03
CA ARG A 192 -12.56 -21.09 -2.90
C ARG A 192 -12.35 -21.69 -4.29
N VAL A 193 -11.09 -21.95 -4.64
CA VAL A 193 -10.74 -22.81 -5.77
C VAL A 193 -11.39 -24.17 -5.52
N GLN A 194 -12.39 -24.50 -6.33
CA GLN A 194 -12.99 -25.84 -6.37
C GLN A 194 -11.93 -26.80 -6.89
N GLY A 195 -11.29 -27.52 -5.97
CA GLY A 195 -10.43 -28.66 -6.31
C GLY A 195 -11.28 -29.71 -7.02
N ARG A 196 -11.03 -29.91 -8.31
CA ARG A 196 -11.32 -31.19 -8.99
C ARG A 196 -10.32 -32.20 -8.46
N ASN A 197 -10.81 -33.27 -7.84
CA ASN A 197 -10.07 -34.53 -7.78
C ASN A 197 -10.56 -35.45 -8.91
N PRO A 198 -9.69 -36.31 -9.45
CA PRO A 198 -10.09 -37.38 -10.37
C PRO A 198 -10.98 -38.41 -9.68
#